data_AF-A0A2V6JPE4-F1
#
_entry.id   AF-A0A2V6JPE4-F1
#
_cell.length_a   1.000
_cell.length_b   1.000
_cell.length_c   1.000
_cell.angle_alpha   90.00
_cell.angle_beta   90.00
_cell.angle_gamma   90.00
#
_symmetry.space_group_name_H-M   'P 1'
#
loop_
_entity.id
_entity.type
_entity.pdbx_description
1 polymer ?
#
loop_
_entity_poly.entity_id
_entity_poly.type
_entity_poly.pdbx_seq_one_letter_code
_entity_poly.pdbx_strand_id
1 'polypeptide(L)'
;MEPPDFANHGTTATGNLGTYTVFTPISQTPVTGTGTSADPFRVVTVVDVAATGLRIQQTDAYVIGNESYQTDIMITNSGEGAASGILYRAGDAFLQGSDQGYGFTEVFGGNRNAVGASANPNNIPPGRIEEWIPLTGNNNFYEAFYGEIWHWIGTKVAFPNLCGCTTLQDNGAGISWNFSIPAGGTVTYSHTTTFSPTGGATPSPTPTPTATVAPQEAFVTVSRNSVKKGQQAAFIVALDPGPAVLPVTVDYSMSGSATLGTDYTLSGTPGQVTIPAGDFSANVILTARKNVNKGATMTLIPGVGYFLSGFADDVATIRIKKK
;
A
#
# COMPACT_ATOMS: atom_id res chain seq x y z
N MET A 1 -1.41 13.79 -16.45
CA MET A 1 -1.54 12.34 -16.45
C MET A 1 -0.14 11.82 -16.34
N GLU A 2 0.03 10.87 -15.45
CA GLU A 2 1.32 10.46 -14.97
C GLU A 2 1.36 8.94 -15.15
N PRO A 3 2.01 8.45 -16.22
CA PRO A 3 2.15 7.02 -16.48
C PRO A 3 3.57 6.52 -16.15
N PRO A 4 3.78 5.19 -16.21
CA PRO A 4 5.12 4.63 -16.38
C PRO A 4 5.87 5.27 -17.56
N ASP A 5 7.19 5.16 -17.55
CA ASP A 5 8.02 5.62 -18.66
C ASP A 5 7.91 4.69 -19.87
N PHE A 6 6.80 4.81 -20.60
CA PHE A 6 6.52 3.99 -21.77
C PHE A 6 7.53 4.21 -22.91
N ALA A 7 8.18 5.36 -22.97
CA ALA A 7 9.16 5.67 -24.01
C ALA A 7 10.48 4.91 -23.83
N ASN A 8 10.86 4.64 -22.57
CA ASN A 8 12.04 3.85 -22.22
C ASN A 8 11.71 2.43 -21.76
N HIS A 9 10.45 2.05 -21.78
CA HIS A 9 9.99 0.66 -21.68
C HIS A 9 10.08 -0.02 -23.07
N GLY A 10 9.98 -1.35 -23.13
CA GLY A 10 9.82 -2.06 -24.40
C GLY A 10 8.58 -1.59 -25.18
N THR A 11 8.34 -2.16 -26.37
CA THR A 11 7.20 -1.81 -27.23
C THR A 11 5.88 -1.82 -26.43
N THR A 12 5.22 -0.66 -26.35
CA THR A 12 3.94 -0.46 -25.66
C THR A 12 3.03 0.39 -26.54
N ALA A 13 1.77 -0.02 -26.76
CA ALA A 13 0.83 0.60 -27.71
C ALA A 13 0.16 1.90 -27.22
N THR A 14 0.89 2.78 -26.52
CA THR A 14 0.34 3.98 -25.87
C THR A 14 0.27 5.22 -26.77
N GLY A 15 0.23 5.05 -28.10
CA GLY A 15 0.32 6.15 -29.06
C GLY A 15 -0.80 7.20 -28.94
N ASN A 16 -1.98 6.79 -28.46
CA ASN A 16 -3.16 7.64 -28.33
C ASN A 16 -3.29 8.31 -26.95
N LEU A 17 -2.31 8.12 -26.06
CA LEU A 17 -2.36 8.61 -24.68
C LEU A 17 -2.33 10.15 -24.57
N GLY A 18 -1.74 10.81 -25.56
CA GLY A 18 -1.51 12.26 -25.53
C GLY A 18 -0.25 12.65 -24.75
N THR A 19 -0.20 13.89 -24.28
CA THR A 19 0.96 14.40 -23.52
C THR A 19 0.88 13.98 -22.06
N TYR A 20 2.03 13.55 -21.52
CA TYR A 20 2.12 13.05 -20.16
C TYR A 20 3.44 13.44 -19.48
N THR A 21 3.47 13.32 -18.15
CA THR A 21 4.67 13.46 -17.34
C THR A 21 4.96 12.11 -16.70
N VAL A 22 6.09 11.49 -17.05
CA VAL A 22 6.42 10.16 -16.54
C VAL A 22 6.60 10.18 -15.02
N PHE A 23 6.28 9.05 -14.38
CA PHE A 23 6.65 8.82 -13.00
C PHE A 23 8.17 8.94 -12.79
N THR A 24 8.58 9.42 -11.61
CA THR A 24 9.98 9.44 -11.20
C THR A 24 10.29 8.13 -10.48
N PRO A 25 11.18 7.26 -11.02
CA PRO A 25 11.53 6.02 -10.33
C PRO A 25 12.23 6.28 -9.00
N ILE A 26 11.84 5.54 -7.95
CA ILE A 26 12.48 5.60 -6.62
C ILE A 26 13.23 4.31 -6.34
N SER A 27 12.57 3.16 -6.46
CA SER A 27 13.20 1.86 -6.25
C SER A 27 12.41 0.73 -6.89
N GLN A 28 13.09 -0.39 -7.12
CA GLN A 28 12.46 -1.67 -7.40
C GLN A 28 13.26 -2.76 -6.71
N THR A 29 12.59 -3.67 -6.01
CA THR A 29 13.26 -4.82 -5.38
C THR A 29 13.68 -5.85 -6.43
N PRO A 30 14.68 -6.71 -6.14
CA PRO A 30 14.77 -7.99 -6.84
C PRO A 30 13.49 -8.82 -6.59
N VAL A 31 13.32 -9.91 -7.36
CA VAL A 31 12.31 -10.92 -7.04
C VAL A 31 12.65 -11.54 -5.69
N THR A 32 11.68 -11.52 -4.78
CA THR A 32 11.75 -12.14 -3.45
C THR A 32 10.76 -13.29 -3.37
N GLY A 33 10.84 -14.10 -2.31
CA GLY A 33 9.96 -15.26 -2.09
C GLY A 33 10.36 -16.52 -2.87
N THR A 34 9.69 -17.62 -2.57
CA THR A 34 9.95 -18.96 -3.14
C THR A 34 8.92 -19.40 -4.16
N GLY A 35 7.87 -18.61 -4.39
CA GLY A 35 6.80 -18.90 -5.35
C GLY A 35 5.75 -19.89 -4.84
N THR A 36 5.75 -20.19 -3.54
CA THR A 36 4.73 -21.04 -2.90
C THR A 36 3.51 -20.21 -2.48
N SER A 37 2.40 -20.85 -2.12
CA SER A 37 1.22 -20.12 -1.61
C SER A 37 1.50 -19.37 -0.30
N ALA A 38 2.34 -19.93 0.57
CA ALA A 38 2.74 -19.32 1.83
C ALA A 38 3.82 -18.22 1.65
N ASP A 39 4.59 -18.30 0.56
CA ASP A 39 5.67 -17.37 0.24
C ASP A 39 5.73 -17.12 -1.29
N PRO A 40 4.78 -16.33 -1.84
CA PRO A 40 4.71 -16.04 -3.26
C PRO A 40 5.94 -15.28 -3.73
N PHE A 41 6.27 -15.39 -5.02
CA PHE A 41 7.23 -14.46 -5.61
C PHE A 41 6.70 -13.03 -5.52
N ARG A 42 7.55 -12.08 -5.13
CA ARG A 42 7.16 -10.67 -4.96
C ARG A 42 8.18 -9.71 -5.57
N VAL A 43 7.66 -8.67 -6.21
CA VAL A 43 8.40 -7.48 -6.65
C VAL A 43 7.69 -6.25 -6.12
N VAL A 44 8.43 -5.33 -5.51
CA VAL A 44 7.91 -4.03 -5.06
C VAL A 44 8.58 -2.93 -5.86
N THR A 45 7.77 -2.10 -6.51
CA THR A 45 8.21 -0.94 -7.30
C THR A 45 7.65 0.33 -6.68
N VAL A 46 8.52 1.31 -6.41
CA VAL A 46 8.16 2.60 -5.83
C VAL A 46 8.50 3.71 -6.81
N VAL A 47 7.55 4.60 -7.04
CA VAL A 47 7.70 5.76 -7.91
C VAL A 47 7.03 7.00 -7.30
N ASP A 48 7.58 8.18 -7.57
CA ASP A 48 6.92 9.45 -7.29
C ASP A 48 6.09 9.91 -8.49
N VAL A 49 4.89 10.43 -8.21
CA VAL A 49 3.94 10.89 -9.22
C VAL A 49 4.24 12.34 -9.56
N ALA A 50 5.31 12.55 -10.34
CA ALA A 50 5.76 13.86 -10.76
C ALA A 50 5.84 14.86 -9.57
N ALA A 51 5.38 16.10 -9.76
CA ALA A 51 5.37 17.15 -8.74
C ALA A 51 4.10 17.16 -7.86
N THR A 52 3.31 16.09 -7.85
CA THR A 52 1.99 16.08 -7.16
C THR A 52 2.08 15.87 -5.65
N GLY A 53 3.22 15.39 -5.14
CA GLY A 53 3.36 14.95 -3.74
C GLY A 53 2.75 13.57 -3.46
N LEU A 54 2.23 12.88 -4.48
CA LEU A 54 1.82 11.48 -4.39
C LEU A 54 2.99 10.55 -4.67
N ARG A 55 3.04 9.43 -3.93
CA ARG A 55 3.94 8.30 -4.15
C ARG A 55 3.14 7.04 -4.38
N ILE A 56 3.54 6.23 -5.36
CA ILE A 56 2.96 4.92 -5.64
C ILE A 56 3.95 3.84 -5.22
N GLN A 57 3.48 2.86 -4.48
CA GLN A 57 4.13 1.57 -4.26
C GLN A 57 3.26 0.48 -4.88
N GLN A 58 3.74 -0.14 -5.95
CA GLN A 58 3.14 -1.33 -6.55
C GLN A 58 3.82 -2.57 -5.98
N THR A 59 3.03 -3.55 -5.54
CA THR A 59 3.50 -4.89 -5.19
C THR A 59 2.86 -5.91 -6.11
N ASP A 60 3.67 -6.60 -6.90
CA ASP A 60 3.22 -7.73 -7.73
C ASP A 60 3.56 -9.04 -7.03
N ALA A 61 2.59 -9.96 -6.93
CA ALA A 61 2.73 -11.24 -6.26
C ALA A 61 2.27 -12.40 -7.16
N TYR A 62 3.12 -13.44 -7.27
CA TYR A 62 2.87 -14.61 -8.12
C TYR A 62 3.15 -15.92 -7.37
N VAL A 63 2.21 -16.86 -7.47
CA VAL A 63 2.38 -18.24 -6.98
C VAL A 63 2.56 -19.15 -8.18
N ILE A 64 3.58 -20.00 -8.13
CA ILE A 64 3.91 -20.92 -9.22
C ILE A 64 2.70 -21.79 -9.56
N GLY A 65 2.37 -21.85 -10.85
CA GLY A 65 1.27 -22.65 -11.37
C GLY A 65 -0.08 -21.92 -11.39
N ASN A 66 -0.19 -20.73 -10.80
CA ASN A 66 -1.38 -19.90 -10.97
C ASN A 66 -1.41 -19.31 -12.40
N GLU A 67 -2.62 -19.16 -12.92
CA GLU A 67 -2.91 -18.45 -14.17
C GLU A 67 -3.03 -16.93 -13.96
N SER A 68 -2.76 -16.45 -12.75
CA SER A 68 -2.90 -15.05 -12.38
C SER A 68 -1.78 -14.59 -11.46
N TYR A 69 -1.48 -13.29 -11.50
CA TYR A 69 -0.73 -12.60 -10.46
C TYR A 69 -1.59 -11.51 -9.83
N GLN A 70 -1.34 -11.20 -8.56
CA GLN A 70 -2.00 -10.09 -7.86
C GLN A 70 -1.11 -8.86 -7.93
N THR A 71 -1.75 -7.71 -8.12
CA THR A 71 -1.10 -6.41 -8.01
C THR A 71 -1.81 -5.58 -6.94
N ASP A 72 -1.07 -5.10 -5.95
CA ASP A 72 -1.51 -4.13 -4.94
C ASP A 72 -0.85 -2.78 -5.22
N ILE A 73 -1.66 -1.73 -5.41
CA ILE A 73 -1.20 -0.36 -5.70
C ILE A 73 -1.55 0.51 -4.51
N MET A 74 -0.54 0.82 -3.69
CA MET A 74 -0.64 1.74 -2.58
C MET A 74 -0.27 3.16 -3.04
N ILE A 75 -1.15 4.13 -2.81
CA ILE A 75 -0.93 5.55 -3.10
C ILE A 75 -0.84 6.30 -1.77
N THR A 76 0.29 6.94 -1.51
CA THR A 76 0.54 7.76 -0.33
C THR A 76 0.56 9.23 -0.72
N ASN A 77 -0.12 10.08 0.04
CA ASN A 77 -0.10 11.53 -0.13
C ASN A 77 0.83 12.17 0.90
N SER A 78 2.01 12.62 0.46
CA SER A 78 2.97 13.34 1.30
C SER A 78 2.87 14.86 1.16
N GLY A 79 1.88 15.37 0.41
CA GLY A 79 1.59 16.79 0.28
C GLY A 79 0.87 17.38 1.49
N GLU A 80 0.81 18.71 1.54
CA GLU A 80 0.17 19.47 2.62
C GLU A 80 -1.37 19.51 2.54
N GLY A 81 -1.95 19.15 1.39
CA GLY A 81 -3.39 19.15 1.12
C GLY A 81 -3.93 17.80 0.67
N ALA A 82 -5.26 17.68 0.63
CA ALA A 82 -5.89 16.50 0.05
C ALA A 82 -5.57 16.40 -1.46
N ALA A 83 -5.33 15.18 -1.93
CA ALA A 83 -5.02 14.88 -3.32
C ALA A 83 -6.03 13.87 -3.87
N SER A 84 -6.57 14.16 -5.05
CA SER A 84 -7.57 13.32 -5.71
C SER A 84 -7.16 13.03 -7.15
N GLY A 85 -7.61 11.91 -7.68
CA GLY A 85 -7.28 11.49 -9.03
C GLY A 85 -8.00 10.22 -9.44
N ILE A 86 -7.56 9.66 -10.56
CA ILE A 86 -8.05 8.38 -11.08
C ILE A 86 -6.85 7.48 -11.29
N LEU A 87 -6.90 6.30 -10.68
CA LEU A 87 -5.96 5.22 -10.93
C LEU A 87 -6.48 4.38 -12.08
N TYR A 88 -5.65 4.12 -13.09
CA TYR A 88 -5.96 3.23 -14.20
C TYR A 88 -5.02 2.02 -14.18
N ARG A 89 -5.57 0.86 -14.55
CA ARG A 89 -4.82 -0.31 -14.98
C ARG A 89 -5.44 -0.78 -16.29
N ALA A 90 -4.65 -0.79 -17.35
CA ALA A 90 -5.12 -1.17 -18.68
C ALA A 90 -4.01 -1.86 -19.45
N GLY A 91 -4.39 -2.61 -20.48
CA GLY A 91 -3.47 -3.22 -21.42
C GLY A 91 -4.07 -3.34 -22.81
N ASP A 92 -3.16 -3.47 -23.76
CA ASP A 92 -3.41 -3.93 -25.12
C ASP A 92 -3.34 -5.46 -25.13
N ALA A 93 -4.36 -6.13 -25.67
CA ALA A 93 -4.51 -7.57 -25.52
C ALA A 93 -3.86 -8.31 -26.69
N PHE A 94 -2.72 -8.96 -26.44
CA PHE A 94 -2.09 -9.85 -27.41
C PHE A 94 -2.45 -11.31 -27.14
N LEU A 95 -3.72 -11.61 -27.36
CA LEU A 95 -4.33 -12.89 -27.02
C LEU A 95 -4.09 -13.96 -28.10
N GLN A 96 -3.58 -15.13 -27.72
CA GLN A 96 -3.31 -16.24 -28.65
C GLN A 96 -2.32 -15.93 -29.78
N GLY A 97 -1.42 -14.96 -29.59
CA GLY A 97 -0.51 -14.55 -30.67
C GLY A 97 -1.20 -13.68 -31.74
N SER A 98 -2.33 -13.06 -31.38
CA SER A 98 -3.05 -12.11 -32.20
C SER A 98 -3.49 -10.93 -31.35
N ASP A 99 -3.45 -9.73 -31.91
CA ASP A 99 -4.09 -8.56 -31.27
C ASP A 99 -5.62 -8.60 -31.45
N GLN A 100 -6.17 -9.45 -32.32
CA GLN A 100 -7.61 -9.53 -32.55
C GLN A 100 -8.33 -10.44 -31.55
N GLY A 101 -9.32 -9.88 -30.87
CA GLY A 101 -10.15 -10.60 -29.91
C GLY A 101 -11.53 -9.97 -29.74
N TYR A 102 -12.27 -10.56 -28.81
CA TYR A 102 -13.55 -10.07 -28.30
C TYR A 102 -13.40 -9.64 -26.84
N GLY A 103 -14.40 -8.98 -26.27
CA GLY A 103 -14.44 -8.66 -24.84
C GLY A 103 -15.40 -9.53 -24.04
N PHE A 104 -15.28 -9.47 -22.72
CA PHE A 104 -16.28 -9.95 -21.78
C PHE A 104 -16.19 -9.16 -20.46
N THR A 105 -17.23 -9.27 -19.64
CA THR A 105 -17.29 -8.66 -18.31
C THR A 105 -17.85 -9.64 -17.30
N GLU A 106 -17.44 -9.47 -16.05
CA GLU A 106 -17.96 -10.25 -14.92
C GLU A 106 -18.22 -9.31 -13.73
N VAL A 107 -19.20 -9.66 -12.89
CA VAL A 107 -19.53 -8.91 -11.68
C VAL A 107 -19.37 -9.80 -10.46
N PHE A 108 -18.52 -9.36 -9.54
CA PHE A 108 -18.25 -10.03 -8.27
C PHE A 108 -18.88 -9.24 -7.10
N GLY A 109 -19.05 -9.95 -5.98
CA GLY A 109 -19.51 -9.33 -4.74
C GLY A 109 -18.64 -8.13 -4.31
N GLY A 110 -19.26 -7.12 -3.70
CA GLY A 110 -18.58 -5.88 -3.31
C GLY A 110 -18.49 -4.82 -4.43
N ASN A 111 -19.37 -4.88 -5.43
CA ASN A 111 -19.38 -3.97 -6.58
C ASN A 111 -18.04 -3.95 -7.34
N ARG A 112 -17.56 -5.15 -7.66
CA ARG A 112 -16.29 -5.40 -8.35
C ARG A 112 -16.62 -5.83 -9.77
N ASN A 113 -16.31 -4.99 -10.74
CA ASN A 113 -16.65 -5.19 -12.15
C ASN A 113 -15.38 -5.53 -12.94
N ALA A 114 -15.21 -6.81 -13.26
CA ALA A 114 -14.08 -7.25 -14.07
C ALA A 114 -14.36 -7.07 -15.57
N VAL A 115 -13.29 -6.99 -16.33
CA VAL A 115 -13.32 -6.91 -17.78
C VAL A 115 -12.12 -7.65 -18.34
N GLY A 116 -12.26 -8.23 -19.53
CA GLY A 116 -11.16 -8.89 -20.19
C GLY A 116 -11.34 -9.00 -21.70
N ALA A 117 -10.22 -9.30 -22.36
CA ALA A 117 -10.18 -9.79 -23.72
C ALA A 117 -10.40 -11.31 -23.73
N SER A 118 -11.06 -11.82 -24.77
CA SER A 118 -11.50 -13.20 -24.88
C SER A 118 -11.46 -13.69 -26.31
N ALA A 119 -11.26 -15.00 -26.47
CA ALA A 119 -11.24 -15.67 -27.76
C ALA A 119 -12.62 -15.73 -28.45
N ASN A 120 -13.69 -15.74 -27.66
CA ASN A 120 -15.08 -15.87 -28.12
C ASN A 120 -15.90 -14.66 -27.65
N PRO A 121 -16.93 -14.21 -28.40
CA PRO A 121 -17.81 -13.12 -27.98
C PRO A 121 -18.39 -13.35 -26.58
N ASN A 122 -18.23 -12.37 -25.68
CA ASN A 122 -18.63 -12.49 -24.26
C ASN A 122 -18.02 -13.69 -23.53
N ASN A 123 -16.90 -14.25 -24.01
CA ASN A 123 -16.33 -15.51 -23.53
C ASN A 123 -17.34 -16.69 -23.57
N ILE A 124 -18.19 -16.76 -24.61
CA ILE A 124 -19.18 -17.84 -24.80
C ILE A 124 -18.97 -18.54 -26.16
N PRO A 125 -18.65 -19.86 -26.16
CA PRO A 125 -18.25 -20.66 -25.00
C PRO A 125 -16.93 -20.16 -24.36
N PRO A 126 -16.62 -20.53 -23.12
CA PRO A 126 -15.36 -20.15 -22.50
C PRO A 126 -14.15 -20.58 -23.35
N GLY A 127 -13.19 -19.68 -23.51
CA GLY A 127 -11.97 -19.89 -24.28
C GLY A 127 -10.82 -19.07 -23.69
N ARG A 128 -9.70 -18.91 -24.40
CA ARG A 128 -8.58 -18.14 -23.81
C ARG A 128 -9.01 -16.71 -23.46
N ILE A 129 -8.52 -16.19 -22.32
CA ILE A 129 -8.77 -14.82 -21.85
C ILE A 129 -7.51 -14.15 -21.32
N GLU A 130 -7.56 -12.81 -21.34
CA GLU A 130 -6.74 -11.88 -20.56
C GLU A 130 -7.68 -10.97 -19.78
N GLU A 131 -7.63 -11.02 -18.45
CA GLU A 131 -8.66 -10.39 -17.61
C GLU A 131 -8.09 -9.58 -16.45
N TRP A 132 -8.73 -8.43 -16.17
CA TRP A 132 -8.48 -7.60 -15.01
C TRP A 132 -9.62 -7.77 -14.00
N ILE A 133 -9.35 -8.52 -12.93
CA ILE A 133 -10.33 -8.79 -11.87
C ILE A 133 -10.02 -7.88 -10.67
N PRO A 134 -10.85 -6.87 -10.38
CA PRO A 134 -10.65 -6.01 -9.23
C PRO A 134 -10.87 -6.79 -7.91
N LEU A 135 -9.98 -6.57 -6.94
CA LEU A 135 -10.14 -7.00 -5.55
C LEU A 135 -10.69 -5.85 -4.68
N THR A 136 -10.38 -4.61 -5.04
CA THR A 136 -11.01 -3.41 -4.46
C THR A 136 -12.27 -3.03 -5.24
N GLY A 137 -13.40 -2.94 -4.54
CA GLY A 137 -14.71 -2.58 -5.11
C GLY A 137 -14.84 -1.14 -5.60
N ASN A 138 -16.00 -0.85 -6.19
CA ASN A 138 -16.36 0.44 -6.77
C ASN A 138 -15.42 0.89 -7.89
N ASN A 139 -14.89 -0.07 -8.66
CA ASN A 139 -14.12 0.22 -9.86
C ASN A 139 -15.05 0.46 -11.06
N ASN A 140 -14.50 1.16 -12.04
CA ASN A 140 -15.03 1.21 -13.39
C ASN A 140 -14.23 0.27 -14.32
N PHE A 141 -14.79 -0.03 -15.49
CA PHE A 141 -14.13 -0.85 -16.52
C PHE A 141 -14.36 -0.32 -17.93
N TYR A 142 -13.47 -0.70 -18.86
CA TYR A 142 -13.63 -0.46 -20.29
C TYR A 142 -13.00 -1.58 -21.12
N GLU A 143 -13.68 -2.03 -22.17
CA GLU A 143 -13.11 -2.83 -23.25
C GLU A 143 -13.56 -2.24 -24.59
N ALA A 144 -12.60 -2.01 -25.47
CA ALA A 144 -12.77 -1.36 -26.76
C ALA A 144 -11.53 -1.59 -27.63
N PHE A 145 -11.47 -0.98 -28.81
CA PHE A 145 -10.23 -0.90 -29.59
C PHE A 145 -9.08 -0.34 -28.74
N TYR A 146 -7.88 -0.93 -28.77
CA TYR A 146 -6.77 -0.59 -27.88
C TYR A 146 -6.47 0.93 -27.87
N GLY A 147 -6.49 1.56 -29.06
CA GLY A 147 -6.25 2.98 -29.21
C GLY A 147 -7.30 3.86 -28.53
N GLU A 148 -8.56 3.39 -28.43
CA GLU A 148 -9.62 4.08 -27.70
C GLU A 148 -9.41 3.99 -26.19
N ILE A 149 -8.90 2.86 -25.67
CA ILE A 149 -8.55 2.73 -24.25
C ILE A 149 -7.53 3.81 -23.87
N TRP A 150 -6.42 3.91 -24.60
CA TRP A 150 -5.38 4.89 -24.32
C TRP A 150 -5.84 6.33 -24.54
N HIS A 151 -6.66 6.58 -25.57
CA HIS A 151 -7.30 7.87 -25.76
C HIS A 151 -8.17 8.26 -24.55
N TRP A 152 -8.98 7.32 -24.04
CA TRP A 152 -9.87 7.56 -22.90
C TRP A 152 -9.08 7.90 -21.64
N ILE A 153 -8.01 7.16 -21.34
CA ILE A 153 -7.12 7.46 -20.22
C ILE A 153 -6.53 8.88 -20.38
N GLY A 154 -6.18 9.28 -21.60
CA GLY A 154 -5.74 10.64 -21.94
C GLY A 154 -6.75 11.74 -21.59
N THR A 155 -8.05 11.44 -21.60
CA THR A 155 -9.11 12.38 -21.19
C THR A 155 -9.20 12.58 -19.67
N LYS A 156 -8.55 11.70 -18.88
CA LYS A 156 -8.54 11.74 -17.42
C LYS A 156 -9.94 11.61 -16.81
N VAL A 157 -10.80 10.82 -17.44
CA VAL A 157 -12.13 10.46 -16.94
C VAL A 157 -12.16 8.98 -16.63
N ALA A 158 -12.80 8.61 -15.51
CA ALA A 158 -12.97 7.21 -15.13
C ALA A 158 -13.60 6.42 -16.29
N PHE A 159 -13.28 5.13 -16.35
CA PHE A 159 -13.79 4.31 -17.44
C PHE A 159 -15.33 4.28 -17.48
N PRO A 160 -15.94 4.19 -18.68
CA PRO A 160 -17.36 4.43 -18.85
C PRO A 160 -18.25 3.24 -18.47
N ASN A 161 -17.69 2.11 -18.03
CA ASN A 161 -18.42 0.85 -17.80
C ASN A 161 -19.06 0.31 -19.08
N LEU A 162 -18.29 0.37 -20.17
CA LEU A 162 -18.71 -0.13 -21.48
C LEU A 162 -17.81 -1.28 -21.91
N CYS A 163 -18.37 -2.15 -22.75
CA CYS A 163 -17.64 -3.24 -23.37
C CYS A 163 -18.12 -3.40 -24.80
N GLY A 164 -17.17 -3.43 -25.74
CA GLY A 164 -17.37 -3.87 -27.11
C GLY A 164 -17.37 -5.40 -27.22
N CYS A 165 -17.94 -6.11 -26.23
CA CYS A 165 -17.72 -7.53 -25.98
C CYS A 165 -18.00 -8.48 -27.17
N THR A 166 -18.82 -8.06 -28.13
CA THR A 166 -19.16 -8.87 -29.32
C THR A 166 -18.45 -8.41 -30.60
N THR A 167 -17.67 -7.35 -30.53
CA THR A 167 -16.94 -6.78 -31.66
C THR A 167 -15.58 -7.48 -31.76
N LEU A 168 -15.28 -8.07 -32.92
CA LEU A 168 -13.94 -8.54 -33.21
C LEU A 168 -13.07 -7.34 -33.54
N GLN A 169 -12.11 -7.03 -32.69
CA GLN A 169 -11.26 -5.87 -32.84
C GLN A 169 -9.88 -6.12 -32.25
N ASP A 170 -8.94 -5.25 -32.60
CA ASP A 170 -7.66 -5.13 -31.90
C ASP A 170 -7.93 -4.49 -30.54
N ASN A 171 -8.25 -5.31 -29.54
CA ASN A 171 -8.88 -4.85 -28.32
C ASN A 171 -7.89 -4.59 -27.19
N GLY A 172 -8.20 -3.57 -26.40
CA GLY A 172 -7.63 -3.38 -25.08
C GLY A 172 -8.72 -3.41 -24.03
N ALA A 173 -8.33 -3.62 -22.79
CA ALA A 173 -9.23 -3.54 -21.66
C ALA A 173 -8.53 -2.97 -20.43
N GLY A 174 -9.33 -2.48 -19.48
CA GLY A 174 -8.81 -1.93 -18.25
C GLY A 174 -9.87 -1.59 -17.22
N ILE A 175 -9.38 -1.38 -16.01
CA ILE A 175 -10.15 -0.96 -14.83
C ILE A 175 -9.62 0.36 -14.28
N SER A 176 -10.49 1.13 -13.63
CA SER A 176 -10.09 2.39 -13.00
C SER A 176 -10.81 2.66 -11.68
N TRP A 177 -10.18 3.42 -10.79
CA TRP A 177 -10.79 3.89 -9.54
C TRP A 177 -10.60 5.39 -9.36
N ASN A 178 -11.66 6.07 -8.93
CA ASN A 178 -11.51 7.41 -8.36
C ASN A 178 -10.92 7.29 -6.95
N PHE A 179 -10.02 8.20 -6.60
CA PHE A 179 -9.45 8.29 -5.26
C PHE A 179 -9.45 9.73 -4.74
N SER A 180 -9.49 9.86 -3.42
CA SER A 180 -9.26 11.09 -2.67
C SER A 180 -8.53 10.72 -1.39
N ILE A 181 -7.36 11.29 -1.17
CA ILE A 181 -6.45 10.94 -0.07
C ILE A 181 -6.15 12.23 0.70
N PRO A 182 -6.48 12.32 2.01
CA PRO A 182 -6.10 13.48 2.80
C PRO A 182 -4.58 13.63 2.89
N ALA A 183 -4.10 14.81 3.32
CA ALA A 183 -2.68 15.03 3.59
C ALA A 183 -2.15 13.99 4.61
N GLY A 184 -1.01 13.37 4.30
CA GLY A 184 -0.44 12.27 5.10
C GLY A 184 -1.18 10.92 4.98
N GLY A 185 -2.27 10.87 4.22
CA GLY A 185 -3.09 9.67 4.05
C GLY A 185 -2.50 8.67 3.07
N THR A 186 -3.08 7.47 3.06
CA THR A 186 -2.76 6.40 2.09
C THR A 186 -4.02 5.61 1.74
N VAL A 187 -4.09 5.11 0.51
CA VAL A 187 -5.14 4.18 0.04
C VAL A 187 -4.50 3.06 -0.77
N THR A 188 -5.12 1.87 -0.80
CA THR A 188 -4.65 0.74 -1.61
C THR A 188 -5.75 0.23 -2.52
N TYR A 189 -5.40 0.01 -3.79
CA TYR A 189 -6.24 -0.60 -4.80
C TYR A 189 -5.60 -1.90 -5.29
N SER A 190 -6.36 -2.98 -5.26
CA SER A 190 -5.87 -4.32 -5.57
C SER A 190 -6.66 -4.94 -6.72
N HIS A 191 -5.97 -5.70 -7.57
CA HIS A 191 -6.59 -6.50 -8.63
C HIS A 191 -5.72 -7.73 -8.93
N THR A 192 -6.29 -8.71 -9.63
CA THR A 192 -5.52 -9.76 -10.29
C THR A 192 -5.54 -9.56 -11.80
N THR A 193 -4.41 -9.83 -12.46
CA THR A 193 -4.36 -10.00 -13.90
C THR A 193 -4.29 -11.49 -14.21
N THR A 194 -5.26 -11.99 -14.97
CA THR A 194 -5.46 -13.41 -15.25
C THR A 194 -5.20 -13.71 -16.73
N PHE A 195 -4.48 -14.78 -17.01
CA PHE A 195 -4.22 -15.33 -18.33
C PHE A 195 -4.67 -16.79 -18.35
N SER A 196 -5.94 -17.05 -18.71
CA SER A 196 -6.47 -18.42 -18.70
C SER A 196 -6.56 -18.99 -20.11
N PRO A 197 -6.07 -20.21 -20.38
CA PRO A 197 -6.26 -20.91 -21.64
C PRO A 197 -7.68 -21.45 -21.82
N THR A 198 -8.46 -21.58 -20.74
CA THR A 198 -9.80 -22.20 -20.77
C THR A 198 -10.95 -21.24 -20.51
N GLY A 199 -10.65 -19.99 -20.11
CA GLY A 199 -11.68 -18.96 -19.93
C GLY A 199 -12.55 -19.14 -18.71
N GLY A 200 -12.20 -20.10 -17.86
CA GLY A 200 -12.75 -20.11 -16.51
C GLY A 200 -12.14 -18.95 -15.75
N ALA A 201 -12.97 -18.15 -15.10
CA ALA A 201 -12.52 -17.34 -13.99
C ALA A 201 -11.82 -18.31 -13.03
N THR A 202 -10.49 -18.24 -12.95
CA THR A 202 -9.75 -18.94 -11.90
C THR A 202 -10.48 -18.62 -10.60
N PRO A 203 -10.73 -19.60 -9.70
CA PRO A 203 -11.13 -19.23 -8.35
C PRO A 203 -10.07 -18.25 -7.90
N SER A 204 -10.47 -16.97 -7.81
CA SER A 204 -9.64 -15.92 -7.25
C SER A 204 -9.08 -16.57 -5.99
N PRO A 205 -7.74 -16.65 -5.81
CA PRO A 205 -7.22 -17.08 -4.53
C PRO A 205 -8.02 -16.22 -3.55
N THR A 206 -8.85 -16.86 -2.72
CA THR A 206 -9.58 -16.13 -1.68
C THR A 206 -8.48 -15.28 -1.09
N PRO A 207 -8.56 -13.94 -1.17
CA PRO A 207 -7.46 -13.12 -0.72
C PRO A 207 -7.21 -13.68 0.66
N THR A 208 -6.05 -14.33 0.86
CA THR A 208 -5.54 -14.39 2.21
C THR A 208 -5.42 -12.91 2.45
N PRO A 209 -6.27 -12.30 3.30
CA PRO A 209 -6.18 -10.88 3.50
C PRO A 209 -4.70 -10.65 3.74
N THR A 210 -4.02 -9.96 2.81
CA THR A 210 -2.82 -9.24 3.20
C THR A 210 -3.37 -8.46 4.36
N ALA A 211 -2.99 -8.83 5.58
CA ALA A 211 -3.58 -8.25 6.76
C ALA A 211 -3.44 -6.75 6.53
N THR A 212 -4.54 -6.09 6.18
CA THR A 212 -4.61 -4.66 6.22
C THR A 212 -4.34 -4.44 7.67
N VAL A 213 -3.09 -4.08 8.01
CA VAL A 213 -2.67 -3.93 9.39
C VAL A 213 -3.72 -2.99 9.94
N ALA A 214 -4.58 -3.53 10.81
CA ALA A 214 -5.62 -2.72 11.41
C ALA A 214 -4.87 -1.53 12.00
N PRO A 215 -5.32 -0.28 11.79
CA PRO A 215 -4.62 0.86 12.32
C PRO A 215 -4.30 0.56 13.80
N GLN A 216 -3.01 0.56 14.12
CA GLN A 216 -2.52 0.22 15.46
C GLN A 216 -2.33 1.54 16.20
N GLU A 217 -2.96 1.66 17.35
CA GLU A 217 -2.72 2.75 18.28
C GLU A 217 -1.37 2.51 18.96
N ALA A 218 -0.46 3.49 18.93
CA ALA A 218 0.71 3.47 19.77
C ALA A 218 0.42 4.21 21.06
N PHE A 219 0.73 3.59 22.20
CA PHE A 219 0.59 4.19 23.52
C PHE A 219 1.84 3.94 24.36
N VAL A 220 2.02 4.71 25.43
CA VAL A 220 3.18 4.61 26.31
C VAL A 220 2.78 4.45 27.77
N THR A 221 3.40 3.47 28.43
CA THR A 221 3.29 3.28 29.88
C THR A 221 4.67 3.26 30.53
N VAL A 222 4.71 3.13 31.86
CA VAL A 222 5.97 3.05 32.61
C VAL A 222 5.99 1.80 33.48
N SER A 223 7.11 1.10 33.46
CA SER A 223 7.34 -0.05 34.35
C SER A 223 7.26 0.33 35.84
N ARG A 224 7.65 1.57 36.19
CA ARG A 224 7.57 2.17 37.53
C ARG A 224 7.44 3.69 37.44
N ASN A 225 6.55 4.25 38.25
CA ASN A 225 6.31 5.70 38.28
C ASN A 225 7.46 6.52 38.89
N SER A 226 8.40 5.87 39.58
CA SER A 226 9.54 6.58 40.16
C SER A 226 10.78 5.73 40.38
N VAL A 227 11.95 6.40 40.33
CA VAL A 227 13.27 5.80 40.53
C VAL A 227 14.16 6.71 41.40
N LYS A 228 15.14 6.11 42.08
CA LYS A 228 16.26 6.82 42.73
C LYS A 228 17.54 6.69 41.90
N LYS A 229 18.58 7.46 42.24
CA LYS A 229 19.90 7.38 41.60
C LYS A 229 20.37 5.93 41.50
N GLY A 230 20.85 5.54 40.31
CA GLY A 230 21.35 4.20 40.01
C GLY A 230 20.25 3.18 39.69
N GLN A 231 18.98 3.50 39.90
CA GLN A 231 17.87 2.64 39.52
C GLN A 231 17.40 2.95 38.09
N GLN A 232 16.72 1.97 37.52
CA GLN A 232 16.17 2.02 36.17
C GLN A 232 14.66 1.86 36.18
N ALA A 233 14.03 2.44 35.16
CA ALA A 233 12.64 2.19 34.78
C ALA A 233 12.51 2.33 33.26
N ALA A 234 11.68 1.50 32.65
CA ALA A 234 11.34 1.58 31.24
C ALA A 234 10.13 2.49 31.01
N PHE A 235 10.20 3.31 29.96
CA PHE A 235 9.02 3.64 29.16
C PHE A 235 8.75 2.46 28.23
N ILE A 236 7.52 1.95 28.26
CA ILE A 236 7.07 0.80 27.48
C ILE A 236 6.16 1.37 26.40
N VAL A 237 6.65 1.41 25.16
CA VAL A 237 5.88 1.86 23.99
C VAL A 237 5.28 0.62 23.34
N ALA A 238 3.96 0.60 23.20
CA ALA A 238 3.20 -0.57 22.81
C ALA A 238 2.17 -0.25 21.73
N LEU A 239 1.72 -1.29 21.02
CA LEU A 239 0.71 -1.21 19.97
C LEU A 239 -0.58 -1.91 20.40
N ASP A 240 -1.73 -1.29 20.12
CA ASP A 240 -3.07 -1.87 20.28
C ASP A 240 -3.91 -1.72 18.99
N PRO A 241 -4.36 -2.80 18.34
CA PRO A 241 -4.02 -4.19 18.62
C PRO A 241 -2.59 -4.51 18.16
N GLY A 242 -1.79 -5.13 19.04
CA GLY A 242 -0.54 -5.80 18.65
C GLY A 242 -0.74 -7.27 18.27
N PRO A 243 0.32 -8.00 17.86
CA PRO A 243 1.69 -7.53 17.69
C PRO A 243 1.91 -6.76 16.37
N ALA A 244 3.07 -6.13 16.23
CA ALA A 244 3.47 -5.48 14.99
C ALA A 244 3.66 -6.53 13.87
N VAL A 245 3.07 -6.32 12.70
CA VAL A 245 3.21 -7.24 11.55
C VAL A 245 4.57 -7.06 10.85
N LEU A 246 5.07 -5.82 10.83
CA LEU A 246 6.40 -5.40 10.36
C LEU A 246 7.05 -4.53 11.46
N PRO A 247 8.37 -4.28 11.43
CA PRO A 247 8.98 -3.37 12.40
C PRO A 247 8.35 -1.97 12.33
N VAL A 248 7.85 -1.47 13.46
CA VAL A 248 7.26 -0.12 13.59
C VAL A 248 8.22 0.77 14.37
N THR A 249 8.66 1.87 13.77
CA THR A 249 9.47 2.89 14.46
C THR A 249 8.55 3.97 15.00
N VAL A 250 8.44 4.06 16.32
CA VAL A 250 7.66 5.08 17.02
C VAL A 250 8.57 6.23 17.44
N ASP A 251 8.26 7.42 16.96
CA ASP A 251 8.96 8.65 17.32
C ASP A 251 8.42 9.23 18.63
N TYR A 252 9.32 9.79 19.44
CA TYR A 252 8.95 10.42 20.72
C TYR A 252 9.82 11.64 21.01
N SER A 253 9.27 12.55 21.83
CA SER A 253 10.01 13.65 22.44
C SER A 253 10.14 13.45 23.95
N MET A 254 11.19 14.03 24.53
CA MET A 254 11.40 14.05 25.97
C MET A 254 11.29 15.48 26.51
N SER A 255 10.52 15.64 27.57
CA SER A 255 10.29 16.90 28.27
C SER A 255 10.23 16.68 29.79
N GLY A 256 9.75 17.68 30.53
CA GLY A 256 9.63 17.67 31.99
C GLY A 256 10.73 18.47 32.69
N SER A 257 10.76 18.37 34.02
CA SER A 257 11.70 19.13 34.87
C SER A 257 13.06 18.46 35.03
N ALA A 258 13.16 17.17 34.69
CA ALA A 258 14.41 16.42 34.66
C ALA A 258 15.14 16.65 33.33
N THR A 259 16.44 16.91 33.39
CA THR A 259 17.26 17.19 32.21
C THR A 259 17.95 15.91 31.72
N LEU A 260 17.72 15.52 30.46
CA LEU A 260 18.41 14.40 29.80
C LEU A 260 19.93 14.64 29.79
N GLY A 261 20.73 13.58 30.01
CA GLY A 261 22.19 13.64 30.14
C GLY A 261 22.68 14.07 31.52
N THR A 262 21.92 14.92 32.23
CA THR A 262 22.30 15.44 33.56
C THR A 262 21.63 14.69 34.70
N ASP A 263 20.30 14.59 34.67
CA ASP A 263 19.49 13.95 35.72
C ASP A 263 19.24 12.47 35.42
N TYR A 264 19.15 12.10 34.14
CA TYR A 264 18.96 10.73 33.66
C TYR A 264 19.60 10.50 32.27
N THR A 265 19.66 9.24 31.84
CA THR A 265 19.91 8.83 30.44
C THR A 265 18.85 7.86 29.94
N LEU A 266 18.71 7.76 28.63
CA LEU A 266 17.87 6.79 27.94
C LEU A 266 18.74 5.79 27.16
N SER A 267 18.27 4.56 27.00
CA SER A 267 18.85 3.58 26.08
C SER A 267 18.37 3.79 24.64
N GLY A 268 19.07 3.19 23.68
CA GLY A 268 18.66 3.21 22.28
C GLY A 268 18.97 4.52 21.54
N THR A 269 18.33 4.70 20.39
CA THR A 269 18.46 5.89 19.56
C THR A 269 17.62 7.03 20.17
N PRO A 270 18.20 8.21 20.43
CA PRO A 270 17.42 9.34 20.93
C PRO A 270 16.25 9.70 20.01
N GLY A 271 15.06 9.79 20.59
CA GLY A 271 13.86 10.28 19.90
C GLY A 271 13.05 9.22 19.15
N GLN A 272 13.48 7.96 19.16
CA GLN A 272 12.74 6.90 18.49
C GLN A 272 12.92 5.55 19.18
N VAL A 273 11.93 4.67 19.05
CA VAL A 273 12.01 3.27 19.47
C VAL A 273 11.37 2.38 18.40
N THR A 274 12.03 1.29 18.04
CA THR A 274 11.50 0.34 17.07
C THR A 274 10.90 -0.87 17.79
N ILE A 275 9.63 -1.16 17.51
CA ILE A 275 8.94 -2.39 17.89
C ILE A 275 9.17 -3.41 16.76
N PRO A 276 9.94 -4.48 17.00
CA PRO A 276 10.18 -5.50 15.98
C PRO A 276 8.89 -6.19 15.52
N ALA A 277 8.92 -6.76 14.31
CA ALA A 277 7.83 -7.61 13.85
C ALA A 277 7.63 -8.80 14.82
N GLY A 278 6.38 -9.09 15.15
CA GLY A 278 5.99 -10.12 16.12
C GLY A 278 5.94 -9.64 17.57
N ASP A 279 6.48 -8.47 17.89
CA ASP A 279 6.44 -7.90 19.23
C ASP A 279 5.26 -6.95 19.43
N PHE A 280 4.76 -6.88 20.66
CA PHE A 280 3.70 -5.94 21.06
C PHE A 280 4.24 -4.58 21.52
N SER A 281 5.51 -4.53 21.93
CA SER A 281 6.08 -3.36 22.58
C SER A 281 7.60 -3.35 22.53
N ALA A 282 8.17 -2.16 22.70
CA ALA A 282 9.60 -1.96 22.89
C ALA A 282 9.86 -1.01 24.07
N ASN A 283 11.05 -1.15 24.66
CA ASN A 283 11.41 -0.44 25.88
C ASN A 283 12.46 0.64 25.63
N VAL A 284 12.24 1.82 26.21
CA VAL A 284 13.25 2.86 26.38
C VAL A 284 13.62 2.94 27.86
N ILE A 285 14.84 2.50 28.20
CA ILE A 285 15.29 2.39 29.58
C ILE A 285 15.83 3.72 30.08
N LEU A 286 15.12 4.31 31.05
CA LEU A 286 15.58 5.45 31.81
C LEU A 286 16.49 4.98 32.96
N THR A 287 17.70 5.52 33.02
CA THR A 287 18.64 5.33 34.15
C THR A 287 18.86 6.64 34.90
N ALA A 288 18.49 6.69 36.18
CA ALA A 288 18.63 7.91 36.98
C ALA A 288 20.09 8.14 37.41
N ARG A 289 20.62 9.34 37.11
CA ARG A 289 22.00 9.74 37.43
C ARG A 289 22.13 10.49 38.75
N LYS A 290 21.05 11.15 39.19
CA LYS A 290 21.01 11.96 40.42
C LYS A 290 19.77 11.66 41.25
N ASN A 291 19.82 11.99 42.55
CA ASN A 291 18.63 12.05 43.40
C ASN A 291 18.08 13.47 43.36
N VAL A 292 17.10 13.70 42.49
CA VAL A 292 16.43 14.98 42.31
C VAL A 292 14.92 14.73 42.42
N ASN A 293 14.12 15.74 42.76
CA ASN A 293 12.65 15.61 42.76
C ASN A 293 12.10 16.19 41.46
N LYS A 294 12.29 15.48 40.35
CA LYS A 294 12.01 15.97 38.99
C LYS A 294 11.40 14.85 38.13
N GLY A 295 10.61 15.22 37.13
CA GLY A 295 9.96 14.28 36.21
C GLY A 295 10.60 14.31 34.82
N ALA A 296 10.82 13.14 34.25
CA ALA A 296 11.10 12.97 32.83
C ALA A 296 9.82 12.48 32.15
N THR A 297 9.35 13.22 31.14
CA THR A 297 8.09 12.95 30.45
C THR A 297 8.39 12.59 29.00
N MET A 298 7.89 11.43 28.57
CA MET A 298 7.89 10.99 27.18
C MET A 298 6.55 11.32 26.55
N THR A 299 6.57 11.90 25.36
CA THR A 299 5.39 12.18 24.54
C THR A 299 5.60 11.55 23.18
N LEU A 300 4.71 10.64 22.78
CA LEU A 300 4.74 10.04 21.46
C LEU A 300 4.39 11.08 20.39
N ILE A 301 4.92 10.90 19.18
CA ILE A 301 4.69 11.76 18.03
C ILE A 301 4.01 10.91 16.95
N PRO A 302 2.98 11.41 16.24
CA PRO A 302 2.38 10.66 15.13
C PRO A 302 3.42 10.29 14.06
N GLY A 303 3.34 9.08 13.52
CA GLY A 303 4.31 8.55 12.57
C GLY A 303 3.71 7.57 11.57
N VAL A 304 4.54 7.01 10.71
CA VAL A 304 4.11 6.01 9.72
C VAL A 304 3.93 4.66 10.40
N GLY A 305 2.79 4.00 10.16
CA GLY A 305 2.53 2.63 10.63
C GLY A 305 1.82 2.52 11.98
N TYR A 306 1.48 3.64 12.61
CA TYR A 306 0.65 3.70 13.82
C TYR A 306 -0.11 5.04 13.90
N PHE A 307 -1.09 5.14 14.78
CA PHE A 307 -1.73 6.40 15.14
C PHE A 307 -1.67 6.64 16.65
N LEU A 308 -1.94 7.87 17.08
CA LEU A 308 -2.05 8.24 18.49
C LEU A 308 -3.50 8.56 18.83
N SER A 309 -3.90 8.27 20.06
CA SER A 309 -5.28 8.42 20.51
C SER A 309 -5.67 9.90 20.69
N GLY A 310 -4.68 10.76 20.92
CA GLY A 310 -4.86 12.15 21.34
C GLY A 310 -5.20 12.30 22.82
N PHE A 311 -5.11 11.22 23.61
CA PHE A 311 -5.45 11.18 25.03
C PHE A 311 -4.21 11.04 25.92
N ALA A 312 -4.43 10.72 27.20
CA ALA A 312 -3.39 10.75 28.23
C ALA A 312 -2.36 9.61 28.10
N ASP A 313 -2.66 8.57 27.34
CA ASP A 313 -1.82 7.40 27.08
C ASP A 313 -0.76 7.63 26.00
N ASP A 314 -0.83 8.73 25.25
CA ASP A 314 0.25 9.21 24.39
C ASP A 314 1.45 9.79 25.19
N VAL A 315 1.28 9.97 26.51
CA VAL A 315 2.23 10.64 27.39
C VAL A 315 2.47 9.84 28.68
N ALA A 316 3.73 9.60 29.01
CA ALA A 316 4.10 8.96 30.28
C ALA A 316 5.20 9.71 31.01
N THR A 317 5.20 9.65 32.34
CA THR A 317 6.18 10.36 33.18
C THR A 317 6.79 9.44 34.24
N ILE A 318 8.12 9.45 34.33
CA ILE A 318 8.89 8.80 35.40
C ILE A 318 9.46 9.88 36.32
N ARG A 319 9.14 9.82 37.63
CA ARG A 319 9.72 10.72 38.62
C ARG A 319 11.03 10.20 39.17
N ILE A 320 12.08 10.99 39.08
CA ILE A 320 13.28 10.78 39.87
C ILE A 320 12.97 11.31 41.28
N LYS A 321 13.35 10.56 42.32
CA LYS A 321 13.11 10.93 43.72
C LYS A 321 14.39 11.39 44.42
N LYS A 322 14.19 12.23 45.44
CA LYS A 322 15.21 12.45 46.48
C LYS A 322 15.36 11.18 47.34
N LYS A 323 16.48 11.11 48.06
CA LYS A 323 16.79 9.97 48.94
C LYS A 323 15.68 9.74 49.95
#